data_AF-A0AAD5SWU2-F1
#
_entry.id   AF-A0AAD5SWU2-F1
#
_cell.length_a   1.000
_cell.length_b   1.000
_cell.length_c   1.000
_cell.angle_alpha   90.00
_cell.angle_beta   90.00
_cell.angle_gamma   90.00
#
_symmetry.space_group_name_H-M   'P 1'
#
loop_
_entity.id
_entity.type
_entity.pdbx_description
1 polymer ?
#
loop_
_entity_poly.entity_id
_entity_poly.type
_entity_poly.pdbx_seq_one_letter_code
_entity_poly.pdbx_strand_id
1 'polypeptide(L)'
;METPTIAVPMHMENTEGLRSTGQQNQHNQYNNSQHSNSKGSNIHSNNHNIHLRSAQPQIASAQTPPFGQRNFAGSERAHIAATLRKAVGPEFLAQRAGPGGSKLVYIPGNRVISLANDVFGFDGWSHSILGSEIDFCDTSRDGLISLGISTIVRVTLKDGTSHEDVGYGSIENARSKGTAFDKVVLKLLLGFNLNLLTQAKKESVTDAIKRALRSFGNVMGNCTYNTELTKKIIQMPKIPPPIYDASNIYRGEEYMEGGFKAIAMAAAAASIASESAKKMTVQQSIDREKELY
;
A
#
# COMPACT_ATOMS: atom_id res chain seq x y z
N MET A 1 3.19 61.06 19.12
CA MET A 1 4.05 61.30 17.94
C MET A 1 3.83 60.12 17.02
N GLU A 2 3.08 60.33 15.95
CA GLU A 2 2.70 59.30 14.99
C GLU A 2 3.45 59.55 13.68
N THR A 3 3.99 58.48 13.08
CA THR A 3 4.55 58.46 11.73
C THR A 3 4.26 57.09 11.09
N PRO A 4 4.08 57.03 9.75
CA PRO A 4 2.80 56.52 9.28
C PRO A 4 2.83 55.26 8.41
N THR A 5 1.64 54.65 8.29
CA THR A 5 1.29 53.63 7.30
C THR A 5 1.55 54.10 5.87
N ILE A 6 2.24 53.28 5.07
CA ILE A 6 2.31 53.46 3.61
C ILE A 6 1.44 52.38 2.95
N ALA A 7 0.37 52.82 2.29
CA ALA A 7 -0.41 52.01 1.37
C ALA A 7 0.10 52.21 -0.06
N VAL A 8 0.12 51.14 -0.86
CA VAL A 8 0.41 51.19 -2.30
C VAL A 8 -0.83 50.70 -3.05
N PRO A 9 -1.34 51.42 -4.07
CA PRO A 9 -2.65 51.18 -4.63
C PRO A 9 -2.68 50.05 -5.67
N MET A 10 -3.87 49.48 -5.88
CA MET A 10 -4.15 48.63 -7.04
C MET A 10 -4.25 49.48 -8.31
N HIS A 11 -3.76 48.94 -9.43
CA HIS A 11 -4.20 49.36 -10.76
C HIS A 11 -4.70 48.15 -11.54
N MET A 12 -5.97 48.20 -11.95
CA MET A 12 -6.49 47.41 -13.05
C MET A 12 -6.14 48.12 -14.35
N GLU A 13 -5.85 47.36 -15.40
CA GLU A 13 -6.14 47.82 -16.77
C GLU A 13 -6.49 46.61 -17.65
N ASN A 14 -7.70 46.64 -18.21
CA ASN A 14 -8.11 45.77 -19.31
C ASN A 14 -7.69 46.43 -20.63
N THR A 15 -7.39 45.65 -21.65
CA THR A 15 -7.70 46.04 -23.04
C THR A 15 -7.93 44.81 -23.90
N GLU A 16 -8.89 44.92 -24.82
CA GLU A 16 -9.43 43.82 -25.60
C GLU A 16 -8.73 43.65 -26.96
N GLY A 17 -8.82 42.43 -27.49
CA GLY A 17 -9.35 42.25 -28.85
C GLY A 17 -8.35 42.06 -29.99
N LEU A 18 -8.52 40.93 -30.71
CA LEU A 18 -8.85 40.94 -32.13
C LEU A 18 -9.44 39.59 -32.58
N ARG A 19 -10.50 39.65 -33.42
CA ARG A 19 -11.11 38.53 -34.15
C ARG A 19 -10.24 38.23 -35.42
N SER A 20 -10.40 37.22 -36.29
CA SER A 20 -11.36 36.13 -36.56
C SER A 20 -10.57 35.01 -37.31
N THR A 21 -11.06 33.87 -37.83
CA THR A 21 -12.36 33.25 -38.14
C THR A 21 -12.33 31.76 -37.67
N GLY A 22 -13.26 30.82 -37.91
CA GLY A 22 -14.52 30.77 -38.68
C GLY A 22 -14.51 29.65 -39.74
N GLN A 23 -15.12 28.49 -39.47
CA GLN A 23 -16.01 27.74 -40.37
C GLN A 23 -16.58 26.47 -39.69
N GLN A 24 -17.83 26.14 -40.05
CA GLN A 24 -18.54 24.92 -39.65
C GLN A 24 -18.35 23.84 -40.70
N ASN A 25 -18.54 22.56 -40.35
CA ASN A 25 -19.29 21.66 -41.23
C ASN A 25 -19.94 20.50 -40.45
N GLN A 26 -21.05 20.00 -40.99
CA GLN A 26 -21.97 19.06 -40.34
C GLN A 26 -21.97 17.69 -41.04
N HIS A 27 -22.55 16.69 -40.35
CA HIS A 27 -23.01 15.40 -40.91
C HIS A 27 -21.89 14.48 -41.47
N ASN A 28 -22.06 13.16 -41.56
CA ASN A 28 -23.30 12.39 -41.55
C ASN A 28 -23.16 11.03 -40.83
N GLN A 29 -24.28 10.47 -40.38
CA GLN A 29 -24.39 9.05 -40.02
C GLN A 29 -24.39 8.20 -41.31
N TYR A 30 -23.99 6.92 -41.25
CA TYR A 30 -24.73 5.84 -41.94
C TYR A 30 -24.40 4.46 -41.35
N ASN A 31 -25.28 3.50 -41.62
CA ASN A 31 -25.51 2.32 -40.80
C ASN A 31 -25.49 1.02 -41.65
N ASN A 32 -24.89 -0.04 -41.11
CA ASN A 32 -25.36 -1.43 -41.18
C ASN A 32 -25.29 -2.27 -42.49
N SER A 33 -25.45 -3.59 -42.30
CA SER A 33 -25.61 -4.74 -43.22
C SER A 33 -24.34 -5.23 -43.95
N GLN A 34 -23.91 -6.51 -43.90
CA GLN A 34 -24.52 -7.88 -43.91
C GLN A 34 -24.46 -8.56 -45.29
N HIS A 35 -24.41 -9.91 -45.27
CA HIS A 35 -24.38 -10.85 -46.41
C HIS A 35 -23.10 -10.93 -47.27
N SER A 36 -22.75 -12.06 -47.91
CA SER A 36 -23.05 -13.49 -47.70
C SER A 36 -22.28 -14.37 -48.72
N ASN A 37 -22.16 -15.68 -48.46
CA ASN A 37 -21.83 -16.76 -49.42
C ASN A 37 -20.42 -16.81 -50.06
N SER A 38 -19.93 -17.92 -50.65
CA SER A 38 -20.06 -19.38 -50.34
C SER A 38 -19.22 -20.22 -51.34
N LYS A 39 -18.82 -21.46 -50.94
CA LYS A 39 -18.48 -22.65 -51.78
C LYS A 39 -17.11 -22.80 -52.48
N GLY A 40 -16.63 -24.06 -52.51
CA GLY A 40 -15.65 -24.63 -53.45
C GLY A 40 -14.24 -24.86 -52.86
N SER A 41 -13.74 -26.02 -52.38
CA SER A 41 -13.86 -27.48 -52.68
C SER A 41 -12.86 -28.05 -53.71
N ASN A 42 -11.75 -28.63 -53.22
CA ASN A 42 -11.05 -29.87 -53.68
C ASN A 42 -9.73 -30.01 -52.88
N ILE A 43 -9.56 -30.98 -51.98
CA ILE A 43 -9.25 -32.41 -52.19
C ILE A 43 -7.86 -32.65 -52.83
N HIS A 44 -6.90 -33.02 -51.97
CA HIS A 44 -5.88 -34.02 -52.29
C HIS A 44 -5.56 -34.84 -51.04
N SER A 45 -5.68 -36.16 -51.15
CA SER A 45 -5.35 -37.11 -50.08
C SER A 45 -3.87 -37.49 -50.18
N ASN A 46 -3.21 -37.79 -49.04
CA ASN A 46 -2.84 -39.19 -48.77
C ASN A 46 -2.15 -39.44 -47.41
N ASN A 47 -2.44 -40.64 -46.92
CA ASN A 47 -1.69 -41.51 -46.00
C ASN A 47 -1.62 -41.20 -44.50
N HIS A 48 -2.16 -42.18 -43.76
CA HIS A 48 -2.21 -42.31 -42.32
C HIS A 48 -0.83 -42.41 -41.66
N ASN A 49 -0.77 -41.93 -40.41
CA ASN A 49 -0.37 -42.83 -39.33
C ASN A 49 -1.22 -42.51 -38.07
N ILE A 50 -2.12 -43.42 -37.69
CA ILE A 50 -3.02 -43.22 -36.55
C ILE A 50 -2.29 -43.67 -35.28
N HIS A 51 -1.83 -42.71 -34.48
CA HIS A 51 -1.40 -42.98 -33.11
C HIS A 51 -2.45 -42.44 -32.15
N LEU A 52 -3.34 -43.33 -31.66
CA LEU A 52 -4.31 -43.04 -30.61
C LEU A 52 -3.59 -42.82 -29.27
N ARG A 53 -2.98 -41.65 -29.10
CA ARG A 53 -2.60 -41.14 -27.79
C ARG A 53 -3.87 -40.60 -27.13
N SER A 54 -4.28 -41.21 -26.03
CA SER A 54 -5.36 -40.72 -25.17
C SER A 54 -4.98 -39.34 -24.63
N ALA A 55 -5.49 -38.29 -25.29
CA ALA A 55 -5.35 -36.92 -24.83
C ALA A 55 -6.23 -36.70 -23.59
N GLN A 56 -5.72 -37.13 -22.43
CA GLN A 56 -6.17 -36.58 -21.16
C GLN A 56 -6.01 -35.05 -21.24
N PRO A 57 -7.06 -34.26 -20.99
CA PRO A 57 -6.91 -32.82 -20.89
C PRO A 57 -6.02 -32.55 -19.68
N GLN A 58 -4.75 -32.23 -19.93
CA GLN A 58 -3.88 -31.63 -18.94
C GLN A 58 -4.50 -30.27 -18.61
N ILE A 59 -5.26 -30.21 -17.51
CA ILE A 59 -5.80 -28.95 -16.99
C ILE A 59 -4.59 -28.15 -16.52
N ALA A 60 -4.05 -27.33 -17.42
CA ALA A 60 -3.00 -26.39 -17.09
C ALA A 60 -3.55 -25.51 -15.96
N SER A 61 -2.96 -25.65 -14.77
CA SER A 61 -3.31 -24.83 -13.62
C SER A 61 -3.09 -23.37 -14.02
N ALA A 62 -4.17 -22.62 -14.20
CA ALA A 62 -4.11 -21.22 -14.64
C ALA A 62 -3.32 -20.42 -13.60
N GLN A 63 -2.04 -20.15 -13.89
CA GLN A 63 -1.17 -19.43 -12.99
C GLN A 63 -1.74 -18.02 -12.82
N THR A 64 -2.07 -17.65 -11.58
CA THR A 64 -2.56 -16.32 -11.28
C THR A 64 -1.49 -15.30 -11.70
N PRO A 65 -1.83 -14.25 -12.47
CA PRO A 65 -0.87 -13.23 -12.86
C PRO A 65 -0.13 -12.63 -11.65
N PRO A 66 1.12 -12.18 -11.81
CA PRO A 66 1.85 -11.52 -10.73
C PRO A 66 1.13 -10.24 -10.29
N PHE A 67 1.41 -9.79 -9.08
CA PHE A 67 0.91 -8.51 -8.58
C PHE A 67 1.33 -7.37 -9.52
N GLY A 68 0.42 -6.42 -9.78
CA GLY A 68 0.59 -5.38 -10.80
C GLY A 68 0.08 -5.78 -12.19
N GLN A 69 -0.39 -7.02 -12.37
CA GLN A 69 -0.99 -7.53 -13.63
C GLN A 69 -2.34 -8.23 -13.40
N ARG A 70 -2.87 -8.20 -12.17
CA ARG A 70 -4.16 -8.82 -11.80
C ARG A 70 -5.30 -7.82 -11.97
N ASN A 71 -5.91 -7.81 -13.16
CA ASN A 71 -7.09 -6.99 -13.42
C ASN A 71 -8.22 -7.28 -12.41
N PHE A 72 -8.86 -6.22 -11.89
CA PHE A 72 -10.08 -6.34 -11.09
C PHE A 72 -11.22 -6.92 -11.94
N ALA A 73 -12.02 -7.82 -11.36
CA ALA A 73 -13.23 -8.32 -12.02
C ALA A 73 -14.27 -7.20 -12.19
N GLY A 74 -15.19 -7.32 -13.16
CA GLY A 74 -16.17 -6.25 -13.45
C GLY A 74 -17.05 -5.87 -12.25
N SER A 75 -17.53 -6.87 -11.50
CA SER A 75 -18.30 -6.69 -10.26
C SER A 75 -17.46 -6.08 -9.13
N GLU A 76 -16.23 -6.57 -8.97
CA GLU A 76 -15.26 -6.08 -7.98
C GLU A 76 -14.90 -4.61 -8.23
N ARG A 77 -14.55 -4.25 -9.48
CA ARG A 77 -14.25 -2.87 -9.87
C ARG A 77 -15.46 -1.95 -9.67
N ALA A 78 -16.68 -2.42 -9.95
CA ALA A 78 -17.90 -1.66 -9.68
C ALA A 78 -18.13 -1.43 -8.17
N HIS A 79 -17.91 -2.46 -7.34
CA HIS A 79 -18.00 -2.36 -5.88
C HIS A 79 -16.97 -1.37 -5.32
N ILE A 80 -15.69 -1.52 -5.71
CA ILE A 80 -14.59 -0.64 -5.29
C ILE A 80 -14.88 0.80 -5.71
N ALA A 81 -15.28 1.05 -6.96
CA ALA A 81 -15.63 2.39 -7.44
C ALA A 81 -16.84 3.00 -6.70
N ALA A 82 -17.82 2.20 -6.29
CA ALA A 82 -18.93 2.68 -5.47
C ALA A 82 -18.50 2.99 -4.03
N THR A 83 -17.63 2.17 -3.44
CA THR A 83 -17.13 2.36 -2.07
C THR A 83 -16.14 3.53 -1.96
N LEU A 84 -15.22 3.70 -2.92
CA LEU A 84 -14.26 4.81 -2.96
C LEU A 84 -14.92 6.21 -2.98
N ARG A 85 -16.14 6.32 -3.50
CA ARG A 85 -16.90 7.59 -3.53
C ARG A 85 -17.49 7.99 -2.16
N LYS A 86 -17.70 7.03 -1.25
CA LYS A 86 -18.30 7.26 0.09
C LYS A 86 -17.33 8.05 0.97
N ALA A 87 -17.85 8.89 1.86
CA ALA A 87 -17.06 9.42 2.98
C ALA A 87 -16.93 8.36 4.09
N VAL A 88 -15.91 8.47 4.93
CA VAL A 88 -15.76 7.58 6.10
C VAL A 88 -16.71 7.98 7.23
N GLY A 89 -17.14 7.01 8.04
CA GLY A 89 -17.94 7.26 9.24
C GLY A 89 -17.15 7.94 10.38
N PRO A 90 -17.84 8.48 11.40
CA PRO A 90 -17.19 9.14 12.55
C PRO A 90 -16.30 8.19 13.39
N GLU A 91 -16.47 6.88 13.24
CA GLU A 91 -15.62 5.82 13.82
C GLU A 91 -14.19 5.92 13.30
N PHE A 92 -14.01 6.30 12.03
CA PHE A 92 -12.70 6.39 11.37
C PHE A 92 -11.98 7.71 11.64
N LEU A 93 -12.71 8.77 11.97
CA LEU A 93 -12.16 10.12 12.18
C LEU A 93 -11.54 10.31 13.57
N ALA A 94 -10.54 11.19 13.63
CA ALA A 94 -9.91 11.73 14.82
C ALA A 94 -9.71 13.25 14.67
N GLN A 95 -9.57 13.97 15.78
CA GLN A 95 -9.29 15.41 15.80
C GLN A 95 -7.97 15.69 16.52
N ARG A 96 -7.17 16.60 15.97
CA ARG A 96 -5.99 17.19 16.63
C ARG A 96 -6.11 18.71 16.66
N ALA A 97 -5.43 19.36 17.60
CA ALA A 97 -5.23 20.80 17.55
C ALA A 97 -4.45 21.17 16.28
N GLY A 98 -4.82 22.27 15.66
CA GLY A 98 -4.12 22.90 14.54
C GLY A 98 -3.74 24.35 14.87
N PRO A 99 -3.11 25.05 13.91
CA PRO A 99 -2.77 26.46 14.04
C PRO A 99 -3.99 27.31 14.42
N GLY A 100 -3.76 28.35 15.23
CA GLY A 100 -4.82 29.28 15.67
C GLY A 100 -5.92 28.64 16.52
N GLY A 101 -5.69 27.49 17.16
CA GLY A 101 -6.70 26.78 17.96
C GLY A 101 -7.76 26.05 17.13
N SER A 102 -7.58 25.96 15.82
CA SER A 102 -8.44 25.17 14.93
C SER A 102 -8.39 23.67 15.30
N LYS A 103 -9.43 22.91 14.93
CA LYS A 103 -9.43 21.44 15.04
C LYS A 103 -9.26 20.82 13.67
N LEU A 104 -8.12 20.18 13.44
CA LEU A 104 -7.83 19.46 12.20
C LEU A 104 -8.35 18.03 12.31
N VAL A 105 -9.10 17.60 11.30
CA VAL A 105 -9.63 16.24 11.23
C VAL A 105 -8.71 15.38 10.37
N TYR A 106 -8.46 14.15 10.81
CA TYR A 106 -7.65 13.18 10.10
C TYR A 106 -8.14 11.76 10.35
N ILE A 107 -7.70 10.83 9.50
CA ILE A 107 -7.82 9.39 9.75
C ILE A 107 -6.49 8.90 10.35
N PRO A 108 -6.48 8.25 11.53
CA PRO A 108 -5.29 7.61 12.10
C PRO A 108 -4.69 6.55 11.16
N GLY A 109 -3.36 6.42 11.15
CA GLY A 109 -2.64 5.57 10.19
C GLY A 109 -3.13 4.11 10.18
N ASN A 110 -3.29 3.49 11.35
CA ASN A 110 -3.81 2.12 11.47
C ASN A 110 -5.18 1.94 10.81
N ARG A 111 -6.08 2.93 10.93
CA ARG A 111 -7.41 2.89 10.31
C ARG A 111 -7.36 3.02 8.78
N VAL A 112 -6.39 3.78 8.25
CA VAL A 112 -6.17 3.86 6.80
C VAL A 112 -5.64 2.52 6.25
N ILE A 113 -4.77 1.82 6.98
CA ILE A 113 -4.31 0.47 6.62
C ILE A 113 -5.49 -0.52 6.61
N SER A 114 -6.35 -0.50 7.65
CA SER A 114 -7.57 -1.33 7.68
C SER A 114 -8.49 -1.02 6.48
N LEU A 115 -8.80 0.25 6.22
CA LEU A 115 -9.62 0.66 5.08
C LEU A 115 -9.04 0.19 3.74
N ALA A 116 -7.71 0.22 3.56
CA ALA A 116 -7.09 -0.27 2.33
C ALA A 116 -7.24 -1.80 2.18
N ASN A 117 -7.08 -2.55 3.27
CA ASN A 117 -7.33 -4.00 3.29
C ASN A 117 -8.81 -4.34 3.05
N ASP A 118 -9.75 -3.56 3.61
CA ASP A 118 -11.20 -3.77 3.46
C ASP A 118 -11.68 -3.44 2.04
N VAL A 119 -11.12 -2.40 1.41
CA VAL A 119 -11.55 -1.91 0.08
C VAL A 119 -10.86 -2.68 -1.06
N PHE A 120 -9.58 -2.98 -0.94
CA PHE A 120 -8.81 -3.61 -2.02
C PHE A 120 -8.53 -5.10 -1.80
N GLY A 121 -8.63 -5.60 -0.56
CA GLY A 121 -8.14 -6.91 -0.14
C GLY A 121 -6.68 -6.86 0.30
N PHE A 122 -6.27 -7.78 1.19
CA PHE A 122 -4.91 -7.82 1.76
C PHE A 122 -3.80 -8.05 0.70
N ASP A 123 -4.12 -8.68 -0.43
CA ASP A 123 -3.24 -8.87 -1.59
C ASP A 123 -3.56 -7.91 -2.76
N GLY A 124 -4.52 -7.01 -2.57
CA GLY A 124 -5.03 -6.11 -3.59
C GLY A 124 -4.31 -4.77 -3.70
N TRP A 125 -3.48 -4.44 -2.70
CA TRP A 125 -2.66 -3.23 -2.66
C TRP A 125 -1.30 -3.50 -2.02
N SER A 126 -0.34 -2.63 -2.30
CA SER A 126 0.99 -2.61 -1.67
C SER A 126 1.51 -1.18 -1.63
N HIS A 127 2.60 -0.95 -0.88
CA HIS A 127 3.30 0.32 -0.90
C HIS A 127 4.82 0.11 -0.89
N SER A 128 5.56 1.08 -1.43
CA SER A 128 7.02 1.10 -1.47
C SER A 128 7.54 2.49 -1.17
N ILE A 129 8.55 2.59 -0.30
CA ILE A 129 9.29 3.83 -0.07
C ILE A 129 10.23 4.04 -1.26
N LEU A 130 10.04 5.13 -2.01
CA LEU A 130 10.90 5.48 -3.14
C LEU A 130 12.16 6.25 -2.70
N GLY A 131 12.03 7.06 -1.65
CA GLY A 131 13.14 7.81 -1.06
C GLY A 131 12.75 8.51 0.24
N SER A 132 13.75 8.80 1.07
CA SER A 132 13.61 9.66 2.26
C SER A 132 14.78 10.63 2.30
N GLU A 133 14.50 11.89 2.61
CA GLU A 133 15.48 12.96 2.73
C GLU A 133 15.37 13.61 4.11
N ILE A 134 16.49 14.10 4.66
CA ILE A 134 16.52 14.88 5.90
C ILE A 134 16.55 16.35 5.49
N ASP A 135 15.43 17.06 5.68
CA ASP A 135 15.31 18.45 5.23
C ASP A 135 16.06 19.43 6.15
N PHE A 136 16.11 19.13 7.45
CA PHE A 136 16.91 19.86 8.44
C PHE A 136 17.27 18.96 9.63
N CYS A 137 18.37 19.25 10.32
CA CYS A 137 18.82 18.57 11.53
C CYS A 137 19.61 19.54 12.42
N ASP A 138 18.89 20.26 13.28
CA ASP A 138 19.42 21.33 14.11
C ASP A 138 19.65 20.86 15.54
N THR A 139 20.69 21.41 16.20
CA THR A 139 20.93 21.21 17.63
C THR A 139 20.87 22.55 18.34
N SER A 140 20.01 22.67 19.36
CA SER A 140 19.87 23.87 20.18
C SER A 140 21.11 24.10 21.06
N ARG A 141 21.23 25.30 21.63
CA ARG A 141 22.29 25.63 22.59
C ARG A 141 22.29 24.73 23.83
N ASP A 142 21.13 24.17 24.19
CA ASP A 142 20.95 23.24 25.30
C ASP A 142 21.16 21.77 24.91
N GLY A 143 21.66 21.50 23.69
CA GLY A 143 21.91 20.15 23.17
C GLY A 143 20.67 19.39 22.71
N LEU A 144 19.51 20.06 22.61
CA LEU A 144 18.27 19.45 22.14
C LEU A 144 18.27 19.37 20.62
N ILE A 145 17.86 18.23 20.06
CA ILE A 145 17.89 18.03 18.60
C ILE A 145 16.49 18.17 18.01
N SER A 146 16.40 18.91 16.91
CA SER A 146 15.21 19.03 16.06
C SER A 146 15.54 18.53 14.64
N LEU A 147 14.65 17.74 14.04
CA LEU A 147 14.88 17.04 12.78
C LEU A 147 13.60 17.00 11.94
N GLY A 148 13.70 17.28 10.65
CA GLY A 148 12.63 17.12 9.66
C GLY A 148 12.99 16.05 8.61
N ILE A 149 12.01 15.25 8.21
CA ILE A 149 12.17 14.19 7.20
C ILE A 149 10.99 14.21 6.21
N SER A 150 11.30 14.44 4.94
CA SER A 150 10.43 14.18 3.80
C SER A 150 10.58 12.73 3.33
N THR A 151 9.51 12.10 2.86
CA THR A 151 9.54 10.73 2.34
C THR A 151 8.52 10.52 1.23
N ILE A 152 8.98 9.97 0.10
CA ILE A 152 8.17 9.66 -1.07
C ILE A 152 7.73 8.20 -0.98
N VAL A 153 6.42 7.95 -1.06
CA VAL A 153 5.85 6.60 -1.12
C VAL A 153 5.00 6.45 -2.36
N ARG A 154 5.18 5.33 -3.08
CA ARG A 154 4.24 4.82 -4.07
C ARG A 154 3.31 3.80 -3.43
N VAL A 155 2.02 3.94 -3.65
CA VAL A 155 1.00 2.91 -3.40
C VAL A 155 0.58 2.34 -4.73
N THR A 156 0.54 1.02 -4.84
CA THR A 156 0.22 0.29 -6.08
C THR A 156 -0.89 -0.73 -5.80
N LEU A 157 -1.88 -0.82 -6.69
CA LEU A 157 -2.94 -1.83 -6.67
C LEU A 157 -2.56 -3.07 -7.49
N LYS A 158 -3.27 -4.18 -7.26
CA LYS A 158 -3.00 -5.47 -7.94
C LYS A 158 -3.09 -5.43 -9.47
N ASP A 159 -3.79 -4.45 -10.05
CA ASP A 159 -3.89 -4.22 -11.49
C ASP A 159 -2.82 -3.26 -12.06
N GLY A 160 -1.89 -2.79 -11.22
CA GLY A 160 -0.80 -1.89 -11.60
C GLY A 160 -1.12 -0.40 -11.44
N THR A 161 -2.37 -0.02 -11.19
CA THR A 161 -2.75 1.38 -10.88
C THR A 161 -1.97 1.85 -9.66
N SER A 162 -1.34 3.03 -9.72
CA SER A 162 -0.54 3.55 -8.60
C SER A 162 -0.64 5.06 -8.43
N HIS A 163 -0.39 5.50 -7.20
CA HIS A 163 -0.29 6.90 -6.81
C HIS A 163 0.92 7.12 -5.91
N GLU A 164 1.54 8.28 -6.05
CA GLU A 164 2.67 8.74 -5.25
C GLU A 164 2.29 10.03 -4.52
N ASP A 165 2.80 10.19 -3.30
CA ASP A 165 2.72 11.45 -2.55
C ASP A 165 3.92 11.53 -1.58
N VAL A 166 4.19 12.74 -1.10
CA VAL A 166 5.26 13.02 -0.13
C VAL A 166 4.64 13.18 1.24
N GLY A 167 5.13 12.42 2.21
CA GLY A 167 4.80 12.57 3.62
C GLY A 167 5.92 13.25 4.39
N TYR A 168 5.53 13.93 5.47
CA TYR A 168 6.44 14.65 6.33
C TYR A 168 6.36 14.13 7.77
N GLY A 169 7.50 14.05 8.44
CA GLY A 169 7.56 13.75 9.86
C GLY A 169 8.71 14.51 10.50
N SER A 170 8.47 15.02 11.70
CA SER A 170 9.46 15.81 12.43
C SER A 170 9.54 15.41 13.89
N ILE A 171 10.63 15.83 14.52
CA ILE A 171 10.78 15.78 15.97
C ILE A 171 11.45 17.08 16.40
N GLU A 172 10.96 17.68 17.47
CA GLU A 172 11.46 18.95 18.00
C GLU A 172 11.99 18.77 19.42
N ASN A 173 13.09 19.45 19.74
CA ASN A 173 13.61 19.60 21.10
C ASN A 173 13.86 18.27 21.86
N ALA A 174 14.30 17.22 21.17
CA ALA A 174 14.50 15.90 21.76
C ALA A 174 15.69 15.86 22.73
N ARG A 175 15.47 15.34 23.95
CA ARG A 175 16.44 15.40 25.07
C ARG A 175 17.55 14.34 25.05
N SER A 176 17.26 13.06 24.78
CA SER A 176 18.30 12.01 24.71
C SER A 176 17.83 10.69 24.07
N LYS A 177 18.75 9.72 23.96
CA LYS A 177 18.73 8.57 23.02
C LYS A 177 17.98 7.30 23.49
N GLY A 178 17.32 7.34 24.65
CA GLY A 178 16.94 6.12 25.40
C GLY A 178 15.70 5.35 24.93
N THR A 179 14.64 6.03 24.50
CA THR A 179 13.30 5.41 24.36
C THR A 179 13.03 4.72 23.02
N ALA A 180 14.06 4.55 22.18
CA ALA A 180 13.97 3.87 20.89
C ALA A 180 15.28 3.13 20.54
N PHE A 181 15.26 1.82 20.72
CA PHE A 181 16.13 0.89 19.98
C PHE A 181 15.47 0.60 18.60
N ASP A 182 16.20 0.29 17.53
CA ASP A 182 17.54 -0.31 17.49
C ASP A 182 18.50 0.28 16.43
N LYS A 183 19.74 -0.24 16.36
CA LYS A 183 20.88 0.27 15.54
C LYS A 183 21.47 -0.76 14.58
N VAL A 184 22.50 -0.29 13.84
CA VAL A 184 23.47 -0.96 12.92
C VAL A 184 23.16 -0.57 11.47
N VAL A 185 23.96 0.18 10.71
CA VAL A 185 25.44 0.20 10.57
C VAL A 185 26.08 1.62 10.70
N LEU A 186 25.32 2.71 10.60
CA LEU A 186 25.84 4.06 10.32
C LEU A 186 26.49 4.83 11.51
N LYS A 187 27.17 4.15 12.44
CA LYS A 187 27.79 4.82 13.61
C LYS A 187 29.23 5.32 13.36
N LEU A 188 29.98 4.71 12.44
CA LEU A 188 31.44 4.91 12.36
C LEU A 188 31.92 6.00 11.38
N LEU A 189 31.08 6.47 10.45
CA LEU A 189 31.54 7.35 9.35
C LEU A 189 31.02 8.80 9.40
N LEU A 190 29.96 9.12 10.16
CA LEU A 190 29.28 10.43 10.05
C LEU A 190 28.91 11.11 11.39
N GLY A 191 29.15 10.50 12.55
CA GLY A 191 28.86 11.13 13.87
C GLY A 191 27.37 11.35 14.22
N PHE A 192 26.45 11.27 13.25
CA PHE A 192 25.01 11.47 13.45
C PHE A 192 24.36 10.35 14.29
N ASN A 193 23.41 10.75 15.16
CA ASN A 193 22.67 9.81 16.00
C ASN A 193 21.43 9.26 15.29
N LEU A 194 21.57 8.04 14.76
CA LEU A 194 20.55 7.26 14.04
C LEU A 194 19.20 7.08 14.79
N ASN A 195 19.14 7.31 16.11
CA ASN A 195 17.96 7.07 16.95
C ASN A 195 16.80 8.06 16.70
N LEU A 196 17.09 9.32 16.31
CA LEU A 196 16.04 10.33 16.07
C LEU A 196 15.35 10.13 14.72
N LEU A 197 16.07 9.56 13.76
CA LEU A 197 15.56 9.22 12.44
C LEU A 197 14.31 8.34 12.56
N THR A 198 14.25 7.42 13.54
CA THR A 198 13.20 6.40 13.63
C THR A 198 11.80 6.94 13.91
N GLN A 199 11.63 7.99 14.72
CA GLN A 199 10.29 8.57 14.94
C GLN A 199 9.85 9.41 13.76
N ALA A 200 10.66 10.40 13.37
CA ALA A 200 10.37 11.28 12.23
C ALA A 200 10.14 10.47 10.95
N LYS A 201 10.91 9.39 10.71
CA LYS A 201 10.74 8.52 9.53
C LYS A 201 9.52 7.60 9.64
N LYS A 202 9.13 7.14 10.83
CA LYS A 202 7.85 6.43 11.03
C LYS A 202 6.67 7.34 10.70
N GLU A 203 6.74 8.61 11.14
CA GLU A 203 5.71 9.60 10.83
C GLU A 203 5.69 9.97 9.35
N SER A 204 6.84 10.28 8.74
CA SER A 204 6.93 10.65 7.31
C SER A 204 6.43 9.54 6.38
N VAL A 205 6.82 8.28 6.64
CA VAL A 205 6.32 7.11 5.89
C VAL A 205 4.82 6.94 6.09
N THR A 206 4.33 7.03 7.33
CA THR A 206 2.88 6.90 7.60
C THR A 206 2.09 8.02 6.96
N ASP A 207 2.63 9.25 6.93
CA ASP A 207 1.99 10.38 6.27
C ASP A 207 1.94 10.21 4.76
N ALA A 208 3.05 9.77 4.15
CA ALA A 208 3.15 9.50 2.72
C ALA A 208 2.15 8.42 2.29
N ILE A 209 2.03 7.32 3.05
CA ILE A 209 1.05 6.26 2.80
C ILE A 209 -0.38 6.79 2.84
N LYS A 210 -0.77 7.54 3.89
CA LYS A 210 -2.13 8.13 3.97
C LYS A 210 -2.41 9.06 2.79
N ARG A 211 -1.41 9.86 2.41
CA ARG A 211 -1.52 10.87 1.34
C ARG A 211 -1.60 10.24 -0.05
N ALA A 212 -0.81 9.20 -0.32
CA ALA A 212 -0.92 8.43 -1.56
C ALA A 212 -2.25 7.67 -1.65
N LEU A 213 -2.72 7.07 -0.53
CA LEU A 213 -4.01 6.38 -0.49
C LEU A 213 -5.20 7.33 -0.69
N ARG A 214 -5.15 8.55 -0.14
CA ARG A 214 -6.15 9.61 -0.33
C ARG A 214 -6.54 9.79 -1.81
N SER A 215 -5.57 9.73 -2.72
CA SER A 215 -5.78 9.95 -4.15
C SER A 215 -6.72 8.94 -4.82
N PHE A 216 -6.93 7.74 -4.25
CA PHE A 216 -7.91 6.78 -4.77
C PHE A 216 -9.37 7.15 -4.45
N GLY A 217 -9.66 7.95 -3.42
CA GLY A 217 -11.03 8.36 -3.15
C GLY A 217 -11.35 8.89 -1.74
N ASN A 218 -12.62 9.25 -1.57
CA ASN A 218 -13.17 9.82 -0.34
C ASN A 218 -13.01 8.88 0.86
N VAL A 219 -13.26 7.59 0.68
CA VAL A 219 -13.17 6.59 1.76
C VAL A 219 -11.72 6.38 2.22
N MET A 220 -10.75 6.63 1.35
CA MET A 220 -9.31 6.56 1.67
C MET A 220 -8.77 7.87 2.28
N GLY A 221 -9.65 8.80 2.63
CA GLY A 221 -9.32 10.03 3.36
C GLY A 221 -9.51 11.32 2.58
N ASN A 222 -9.83 11.29 1.28
CA ASN A 222 -10.04 12.54 0.52
C ASN A 222 -11.21 13.38 1.09
N CYS A 223 -12.19 12.73 1.75
CA CYS A 223 -13.29 13.45 2.39
C CYS A 223 -12.87 14.38 3.54
N THR A 224 -11.73 14.16 4.21
CA THR A 224 -11.30 15.01 5.35
C THR A 224 -10.90 16.42 4.95
N TYR A 225 -10.66 16.66 3.64
CA TYR A 225 -10.38 17.99 3.09
C TYR A 225 -11.67 18.80 2.87
N ASN A 226 -12.85 18.15 2.82
CA ASN A 226 -14.13 18.85 2.83
C ASN A 226 -14.53 19.16 4.28
N THR A 227 -14.18 20.36 4.75
CA THR A 227 -14.41 20.82 6.12
C THR A 227 -15.88 20.78 6.53
N GLU A 228 -16.80 21.19 5.66
CA GLU A 228 -18.24 21.24 5.94
C GLU A 228 -18.87 19.84 6.04
N LEU A 229 -18.49 18.92 5.15
CA LEU A 229 -18.88 17.51 5.25
C LEU A 229 -18.35 16.90 6.55
N THR A 230 -17.08 17.14 6.86
CA THR A 230 -16.39 16.50 7.98
C THR A 230 -16.92 17.00 9.34
N LYS A 231 -17.29 18.29 9.45
CA LYS A 231 -18.00 18.82 10.63
C LYS A 231 -19.30 18.05 10.91
N LYS A 232 -20.11 17.79 9.86
CA LYS A 232 -21.37 17.05 9.96
C LYS A 232 -21.16 15.59 10.36
N ILE A 233 -20.17 14.91 9.76
CA ILE A 233 -19.85 13.51 10.09
C ILE A 233 -19.44 13.39 11.55
N ILE A 234 -18.57 14.26 12.08
CA ILE A 234 -18.10 14.18 13.48
C ILE A 234 -19.21 14.36 14.50
N GLN A 235 -20.30 15.06 14.16
CA GLN A 235 -21.47 15.25 15.01
C GLN A 235 -22.41 14.04 15.02
N MET A 236 -22.22 13.06 14.13
CA MET A 236 -23.03 11.84 14.12
C MET A 236 -22.70 10.97 15.35
N PRO A 237 -23.70 10.30 15.96
CA PRO A 237 -23.45 9.32 17.01
C PRO A 237 -22.49 8.25 16.53
N LYS A 238 -21.40 8.01 17.26
CA LYS A 238 -20.49 6.90 16.98
C LYS A 238 -21.15 5.60 17.40
N ILE A 239 -21.13 4.62 16.51
CA ILE A 239 -21.52 3.25 16.87
C ILE A 239 -20.48 2.76 17.92
N PRO A 240 -20.91 2.17 19.05
CA PRO A 240 -19.98 1.57 20.01
C PRO A 240 -19.08 0.55 19.31
N PRO A 241 -17.80 0.43 19.69
CA PRO A 241 -16.95 -0.64 19.16
C PRO A 241 -17.63 -2.00 19.37
N PRO A 242 -17.52 -2.94 18.41
CA PRO A 242 -18.03 -4.29 18.61
C PRO A 242 -17.43 -4.89 19.88
N ILE A 243 -18.25 -5.64 20.63
CA ILE A 243 -17.86 -6.22 21.91
C ILE A 243 -16.61 -7.07 21.70
N TYR A 244 -15.61 -6.89 22.58
CA TYR A 244 -14.36 -7.63 22.55
C TYR A 244 -14.63 -9.13 22.76
N ASP A 245 -14.47 -9.91 21.70
CA ASP A 245 -14.53 -11.36 21.74
C ASP A 245 -13.12 -11.93 21.96
N ALA A 246 -12.87 -12.40 23.18
CA ALA A 246 -11.59 -12.99 23.57
C ALA A 246 -11.27 -14.33 22.85
N SER A 247 -12.27 -14.95 22.21
CA SER A 247 -12.10 -16.17 21.41
C SER A 247 -11.65 -15.86 19.97
N ASN A 248 -12.01 -14.69 19.44
CA ASN A 248 -11.62 -14.24 18.10
C ASN A 248 -10.28 -13.47 18.09
N ILE A 249 -9.28 -14.02 18.80
CA ILE A 249 -7.92 -13.46 18.90
C ILE A 249 -6.95 -14.53 18.42
N TYR A 250 -6.12 -14.17 17.43
CA TYR A 250 -5.03 -15.04 17.02
C TYR A 250 -4.07 -15.29 18.18
N ARG A 251 -3.98 -16.55 18.59
CA ARG A 251 -2.95 -17.06 19.51
C ARG A 251 -2.05 -17.98 18.67
N GLY A 252 -0.75 -17.71 18.70
CA GLY A 252 0.23 -18.60 18.08
C GLY A 252 0.12 -20.01 18.66
N GLU A 253 0.44 -21.03 17.85
CA GLU A 253 0.34 -22.45 18.24
C GLU A 253 1.11 -22.75 19.53
N GLU A 254 2.22 -22.03 19.76
CA GLU A 254 3.04 -22.11 20.97
C GLU A 254 2.29 -21.70 22.25
N TYR A 255 1.32 -20.78 22.15
CA TYR A 255 0.51 -20.27 23.26
C TYR A 255 -0.83 -20.99 23.43
N MET A 256 -1.13 -21.98 22.59
CA MET A 256 -2.27 -22.88 22.79
C MET A 256 -1.95 -23.89 23.89
N GLU A 257 -2.98 -24.48 24.51
CA GLU A 257 -2.78 -25.44 25.61
C GLU A 257 -2.00 -26.67 25.13
N GLY A 258 -0.81 -26.89 25.71
CA GLY A 258 0.14 -27.93 25.25
C GLY A 258 1.06 -27.51 24.09
N GLY A 259 0.93 -26.31 23.52
CA GLY A 259 1.71 -25.80 22.39
C GLY A 259 3.23 -25.91 22.56
N PHE A 260 3.77 -25.38 23.67
CA PHE A 260 5.18 -25.54 24.04
C PHE A 260 5.64 -27.02 24.09
N LYS A 261 4.78 -27.94 24.54
CA LYS A 261 5.08 -29.37 24.62
C LYS A 261 5.08 -30.03 23.23
N ALA A 262 4.12 -29.66 22.38
CA ALA A 262 4.04 -30.10 20.99
C ALA A 262 5.25 -29.62 20.17
N ILE A 263 5.63 -28.35 20.31
CA ILE A 263 6.81 -27.75 19.64
C ILE A 263 8.11 -28.41 20.12
N ALA A 264 8.26 -28.64 21.43
CA ALA A 264 9.42 -29.36 21.96
C ALA A 264 9.50 -30.80 21.43
N MET A 265 8.38 -31.51 21.34
CA MET A 265 8.32 -32.86 20.76
C MET A 265 8.62 -32.85 19.25
N ALA A 266 8.09 -31.89 18.49
CA ALA A 266 8.36 -31.76 17.06
C ALA A 266 9.83 -31.43 16.79
N ALA A 267 10.44 -30.54 17.58
CA ALA A 267 11.87 -30.21 17.49
C ALA A 267 12.76 -31.42 17.82
N ALA A 268 12.42 -32.20 18.85
CA ALA A 268 13.12 -33.43 19.19
C ALA A 268 13.00 -34.48 18.07
N ALA A 269 11.80 -34.68 17.52
CA ALA A 269 11.58 -35.60 16.40
C ALA A 269 12.36 -35.18 15.13
N ALA A 270 12.39 -33.89 14.80
CA ALA A 270 13.18 -33.36 13.69
C ALA A 270 14.70 -33.55 13.89
N SER A 271 15.19 -33.39 15.12
CA SER A 271 16.59 -33.66 15.48
C SER A 271 16.95 -35.14 15.30
N ILE A 272 16.12 -36.06 15.82
CA ILE A 272 16.29 -37.51 15.66
C ILE A 272 16.24 -37.93 14.18
N ALA A 273 15.33 -37.35 13.39
CA ALA A 273 15.25 -37.60 11.95
C ALA A 273 16.51 -37.13 11.21
N SER A 274 17.03 -35.94 11.55
CA SER A 274 18.28 -35.41 10.98
C SER A 274 19.50 -36.29 11.31
N GLU A 275 19.60 -36.77 12.55
CA GLU A 275 20.70 -37.66 12.96
C GLU A 275 20.60 -39.05 12.32
N SER A 276 19.39 -39.59 12.18
CA SER A 276 19.13 -40.86 11.50
C SER A 276 19.49 -40.78 10.01
N ALA A 277 19.12 -39.68 9.33
CA ALA A 277 19.48 -39.44 7.93
C ALA A 277 21.01 -39.39 7.74
N LYS A 278 21.75 -38.68 8.62
CA LYS A 278 23.21 -38.64 8.60
C LYS A 278 23.84 -40.03 8.75
N LYS A 279 23.34 -40.84 9.70
CA LYS A 279 23.81 -42.23 9.90
C LYS A 279 23.55 -43.10 8.68
N MET A 280 22.39 -42.98 8.04
CA MET A 280 22.11 -43.67 6.76
C MET A 280 23.06 -43.25 5.65
N THR A 281 23.35 -41.95 5.47
CA THR A 281 24.31 -41.49 4.45
C THR A 281 25.71 -42.04 4.70
N VAL A 282 26.19 -42.05 5.95
CA VAL A 282 27.50 -42.61 6.32
C VAL A 282 27.56 -44.12 6.07
N GLN A 283 26.51 -44.85 6.43
CA GLN A 283 26.44 -46.30 6.19
C GLN A 283 26.44 -46.60 4.68
N GLN A 284 25.67 -45.87 3.88
CA GLN A 284 25.67 -45.99 2.42
C GLN A 284 27.02 -45.70 1.78
N SER A 285 27.82 -44.76 2.30
CA SER A 285 29.19 -44.56 1.82
C SER A 285 30.12 -45.72 2.18
N ILE A 286 30.02 -46.25 3.40
CA ILE A 286 30.85 -47.37 3.87
C ILE A 286 30.54 -48.65 3.08
N ASP A 287 29.27 -48.93 2.82
CA ASP A 287 28.89 -50.14 2.09
C ASP A 287 29.23 -50.05 0.60
N ARG A 288 29.13 -48.85 0.00
CA ARG A 288 29.65 -48.58 -1.35
C ARG A 288 31.17 -48.74 -1.45
N GLU A 289 31.94 -48.41 -0.41
CA GLU A 289 33.39 -48.68 -0.38
C GLU A 289 33.71 -50.18 -0.27
N LYS A 290 32.87 -50.96 0.42
CA LYS A 290 33.02 -52.43 0.50
C LYS A 290 32.62 -53.16 -0.78
N GLU A 291 31.72 -52.60 -1.58
CA GLU A 291 31.37 -53.14 -2.91
C GLU A 291 32.49 -52.92 -3.97
N LEU A 292 33.55 -52.18 -3.63
CA LEU A 292 34.67 -51.85 -4.51
C LEU A 292 35.95 -52.68 -4.25
N TYR A 293 35.90 -53.67 -3.36
CA TYR A 293 37.00 -54.58 -3.01
C TYR A 293 36.57 -56.05 -3.02
#